data_AF-A0A1I9HZN3-F1
#
_entry.id   AF-A0A1I9HZN3-F1
#
_cell.length_a   1.000
_cell.length_b   1.000
_cell.length_c   1.000
_cell.angle_alpha   90.00
_cell.angle_beta   90.00
_cell.angle_gamma   90.00
#
_symmetry.space_group_name_H-M   'P 1'
#
loop_
_entity.id
_entity.type
_entity.pdbx_description
1 polymer ?
#
loop_
_entity_poly.entity_id
_entity_poly.type
_entity_poly.pdbx_seq_one_letter_code
_entity_poly.pdbx_strand_id
1 'polypeptide(L)'
;MSQVREGEKDLKRECFKEVVGKDKHEKFDPFNCETMDQRKKQISCVIQCVGQKKDLLDSEGNPKEEEFRAFVKERFASESWLAALQDKVISACLDEAKNATANHDASDSASCNPAGIKIAHCLHREIQLNCPADQIKDEKSCARLQERLKRRDFFHPPPPPGAFDEPDN
;
A
#
# COMPACT_ATOMS: atom_id res chain seq x y z
N MET A 1 13.10 -0.96 -4.46
CA MET A 1 12.11 -0.22 -3.61
C MET A 1 12.70 0.85 -2.68
N SER A 2 13.96 0.79 -2.20
CA SER A 2 14.46 1.85 -1.27
C SER A 2 14.54 3.23 -1.92
N GLN A 3 14.92 3.31 -3.20
CA GLN A 3 14.95 4.55 -3.97
C GLN A 3 13.54 5.17 -4.17
N VAL A 4 12.48 4.36 -4.23
CA VAL A 4 11.06 4.83 -4.26
C VAL A 4 10.76 5.56 -2.97
N ARG A 5 11.16 4.93 -1.87
CA ARG A 5 10.84 5.37 -0.53
C ARG A 5 11.64 6.59 -0.10
N GLU A 6 12.70 6.96 -0.82
CA GLU A 6 13.57 8.11 -0.52
C GLU A 6 13.13 9.39 -1.20
N GLY A 7 12.77 9.36 -2.49
CA GLY A 7 12.27 10.55 -3.21
C GLY A 7 10.91 11.06 -2.72
N GLU A 8 10.16 10.23 -2.00
CA GLU A 8 8.80 10.56 -1.54
C GLU A 8 8.73 10.96 -0.05
N LYS A 9 9.87 10.97 0.66
CA LYS A 9 9.90 11.23 2.12
C LYS A 9 9.42 12.63 2.46
N ASP A 10 9.86 13.63 1.70
CA ASP A 10 9.55 15.03 1.99
C ASP A 10 8.08 15.33 1.69
N LEU A 11 7.58 14.87 0.54
CA LEU A 11 6.16 14.98 0.18
C LEU A 11 5.25 14.28 1.20
N LYS A 12 5.63 13.08 1.63
CA LYS A 12 4.87 12.34 2.65
C LYS A 12 4.91 13.07 4.00
N ARG A 13 6.03 13.68 4.37
CA ARG A 13 6.15 14.48 5.60
C ARG A 13 5.29 15.74 5.52
N GLU A 14 5.27 16.43 4.39
CA GLU A 14 4.43 17.59 4.13
C GLU A 14 2.94 17.22 4.27
N CYS A 15 2.48 16.19 3.55
CA CYS A 15 1.11 15.70 3.66
C CYS A 15 0.77 15.21 5.07
N PHE A 16 1.71 14.59 5.78
CA PHE A 16 1.50 14.20 7.17
C PHE A 16 1.27 15.42 8.07
N LYS A 17 2.04 16.50 7.87
CA LYS A 17 1.86 17.75 8.60
C LYS A 17 0.53 18.43 8.26
N GLU A 18 0.14 18.44 6.99
CA GLU A 18 -1.15 19.01 6.55
C GLU A 18 -2.35 18.26 7.14
N VAL A 19 -2.31 16.93 7.16
CA VAL A 19 -3.43 16.09 7.61
C VAL A 19 -3.48 15.98 9.14
N VAL A 20 -2.33 15.81 9.80
CA VAL A 20 -2.27 15.52 11.25
C VAL A 20 -2.00 16.78 12.07
N GLY A 21 -1.54 17.87 11.44
CA GLY A 21 -1.19 19.12 12.12
C GLY A 21 0.09 19.04 12.97
N LYS A 22 0.83 17.92 12.90
CA LYS A 22 2.03 17.66 13.72
C LYS A 22 3.21 17.20 12.86
N ASP A 23 4.41 17.62 13.23
CA ASP A 23 5.66 17.28 12.51
C ASP A 23 6.17 15.84 12.79
N LYS A 24 5.61 15.14 13.78
CA LYS A 24 6.09 13.80 14.18
C LYS A 24 4.93 12.86 14.46
N HIS A 25 5.15 11.57 14.19
CA HIS A 25 4.31 10.50 14.70
C HIS A 25 4.34 10.51 16.23
N GLU A 26 3.20 10.79 16.86
CA GLU A 26 3.05 10.52 18.29
C GLU A 26 3.06 9.02 18.55
N LYS A 27 3.55 8.66 19.75
CA LYS A 27 3.37 7.31 20.27
C LYS A 27 1.87 7.08 20.37
N PHE A 28 1.40 6.01 19.73
CA PHE A 28 0.01 5.59 19.80
C PHE A 28 -0.04 4.23 20.48
N ASP A 29 -1.16 3.94 21.14
CA ASP A 29 -1.41 2.62 21.72
C ASP A 29 -1.97 1.70 20.62
N PRO A 30 -1.22 0.68 20.18
CA PRO A 30 -1.70 -0.24 19.14
C PRO A 30 -2.82 -1.17 19.61
N PHE A 31 -3.13 -1.20 20.91
CA PHE A 31 -4.19 -2.04 21.48
C PHE A 31 -5.50 -1.28 21.72
N ASN A 32 -5.53 0.04 21.51
CA ASN A 32 -6.74 0.83 21.62
C ASN A 32 -7.40 1.00 20.23
N CYS A 33 -8.60 0.42 20.06
CA CYS A 33 -9.34 0.42 18.80
C CYS A 33 -9.63 1.83 18.26
N GLU A 34 -10.03 2.77 19.11
CA GLU A 34 -10.36 4.14 18.69
C GLU A 34 -9.13 4.85 18.12
N THR A 35 -8.00 4.75 18.83
CA THR A 35 -6.74 5.36 18.36
C THR A 35 -6.23 4.70 17.07
N MET A 36 -6.46 3.39 16.92
CA MET A 36 -6.12 2.64 15.71
C MET A 36 -6.95 3.08 14.51
N ASP A 37 -8.26 3.25 14.69
CA ASP A 37 -9.15 3.67 13.61
C ASP A 37 -8.90 5.11 13.20
N GLN A 38 -8.66 6.01 14.16
CA GLN A 38 -8.23 7.37 13.87
C GLN A 38 -6.91 7.39 13.08
N ARG A 39 -5.94 6.54 13.46
CA ARG A 39 -4.67 6.43 12.75
C ARG A 39 -4.83 5.87 11.34
N LYS A 40 -5.71 4.88 11.13
CA LYS A 40 -6.03 4.38 9.79
C LYS A 40 -6.61 5.51 8.91
N LYS A 41 -7.56 6.28 9.42
CA LYS A 41 -8.14 7.44 8.72
C LYS A 41 -7.07 8.47 8.34
N GLN A 42 -6.22 8.85 9.28
CA GLN A 42 -5.11 9.77 9.03
C GLN A 42 -4.17 9.25 7.93
N ILE A 43 -3.79 7.97 7.97
CA ILE A 43 -2.91 7.39 6.94
C ILE A 43 -3.58 7.40 5.56
N SER A 44 -4.87 7.06 5.46
CA SER A 44 -5.62 7.15 4.21
C SER A 44 -5.59 8.57 3.65
N CYS A 45 -5.83 9.58 4.51
CA CYS A 45 -5.78 10.99 4.13
C CYS A 45 -4.39 11.45 3.66
N VAL A 46 -3.33 11.02 4.35
CA VAL A 46 -1.95 11.33 3.94
C VAL A 46 -1.65 10.75 2.57
N ILE A 47 -2.11 9.53 2.29
CA ILE A 47 -1.91 8.89 0.97
C ILE A 47 -2.73 9.60 -0.10
N GLN A 48 -3.96 10.00 0.19
CA GLN A 48 -4.75 10.80 -0.73
C GLN A 48 -4.04 12.12 -1.07
N CYS A 49 -3.56 12.86 -0.06
CA CYS A 49 -2.78 14.09 -0.27
C CYS A 49 -1.55 13.86 -1.15
N VAL A 50 -0.78 12.80 -0.90
CA VAL A 50 0.40 12.45 -1.71
C VAL A 50 -0.01 12.15 -3.16
N GLY A 51 -1.09 11.40 -3.35
CA GLY A 51 -1.60 11.07 -4.68
C GLY A 51 -2.09 12.31 -5.44
N GLN A 52 -2.76 13.23 -4.77
CA GLN A 52 -3.23 14.49 -5.34
C GLN A 52 -2.07 15.41 -5.73
N LYS A 53 -1.06 15.57 -4.86
CA LYS A 53 0.13 16.39 -5.17
C LYS A 53 0.97 15.82 -6.32
N LYS A 54 0.85 14.53 -6.63
CA LYS A 54 1.47 13.87 -7.79
C LYS A 54 0.59 13.81 -9.02
N ASP A 55 -0.62 14.36 -8.95
CA ASP A 55 -1.61 14.28 -10.00
C ASP A 55 -2.00 12.83 -10.37
N LEU A 56 -1.96 11.91 -9.41
CA LEU A 56 -2.38 10.50 -9.59
C LEU A 56 -3.80 10.27 -9.09
N LEU A 57 -4.26 11.13 -8.19
CA LEU A 57 -5.63 11.13 -7.69
C LEU A 57 -6.28 12.47 -8.00
N ASP A 58 -7.58 12.48 -8.26
CA ASP A 58 -8.36 13.70 -8.42
C ASP A 58 -8.67 14.38 -7.07
N SER A 59 -9.39 15.51 -7.11
CA SER A 59 -9.79 16.25 -5.90
C SER A 59 -10.65 15.44 -4.94
N GLU A 60 -11.39 14.44 -5.43
CA GLU A 60 -12.24 13.54 -4.65
C GLU A 60 -11.47 12.29 -4.16
N GLY A 61 -10.19 12.17 -4.54
CA GLY A 61 -9.31 11.06 -4.18
C GLY A 61 -9.48 9.83 -5.05
N ASN A 62 -10.19 9.91 -6.18
CA ASN A 62 -10.30 8.81 -7.12
C ASN A 62 -9.05 8.72 -8.01
N PRO A 63 -8.67 7.51 -8.46
CA PRO A 63 -7.51 7.32 -9.33
C PRO A 63 -7.73 7.93 -10.71
N LYS A 64 -6.75 8.73 -11.17
CA LYS A 64 -6.64 9.13 -12.57
C LYS A 64 -5.94 8.01 -13.34
N GLU A 65 -6.72 7.23 -14.10
CA GLU A 65 -6.25 5.92 -14.61
C GLU A 65 -5.06 6.00 -15.56
N GLU A 66 -5.05 6.98 -16.47
CA GLU A 66 -3.99 7.14 -17.48
C GLU A 66 -2.68 7.62 -16.83
N GLU A 67 -2.77 8.62 -15.97
CA GLU A 67 -1.66 9.19 -15.20
C GLU A 67 -1.08 8.14 -14.25
N PHE A 68 -1.95 7.36 -13.60
CA PHE A 68 -1.54 6.25 -12.76
C PHE A 68 -0.83 5.15 -13.55
N ARG A 69 -1.35 4.77 -14.72
CA ARG A 69 -0.69 3.80 -15.62
C ARG A 69 0.70 4.30 -16.01
N ALA A 70 0.80 5.54 -16.46
CA ALA A 70 2.06 6.14 -16.85
C ALA A 70 3.06 6.15 -15.68
N PHE A 71 2.61 6.57 -14.51
CA PHE A 71 3.42 6.60 -13.29
C PHE A 71 3.96 5.21 -12.91
N VAL A 72 3.12 4.18 -12.90
CA VAL A 72 3.57 2.81 -12.57
C VAL A 72 4.57 2.31 -13.61
N LYS A 73 4.31 2.54 -14.91
CA LYS A 73 5.22 2.12 -15.99
C LYS A 73 6.59 2.79 -15.87
N GLU A 74 6.62 4.10 -15.66
CA GLU A 74 7.85 4.86 -15.44
C GLU A 74 8.57 4.37 -14.16
N ARG A 75 7.82 4.21 -13.07
CA ARG A 75 8.38 3.87 -11.77
C ARG A 75 9.03 2.50 -11.75
N PHE A 76 8.53 1.56 -12.53
CA PHE A 76 9.05 0.21 -12.62
C PHE A 76 9.76 -0.08 -13.95
N ALA A 77 10.15 0.95 -14.70
CA ALA A 77 10.86 0.78 -15.97
C ALA A 77 12.19 0.03 -15.83
N SER A 78 12.86 0.15 -14.67
CA SER A 78 14.10 -0.58 -14.37
C SER A 78 13.90 -2.06 -14.06
N GLU A 79 12.67 -2.49 -13.77
CA GLU A 79 12.32 -3.85 -13.37
C GLU A 79 11.77 -4.61 -14.58
N SER A 80 12.67 -5.08 -15.45
CA SER A 80 12.31 -5.73 -16.73
C SER A 80 11.39 -6.94 -16.56
N TRP A 81 11.53 -7.68 -15.45
CA TRP A 81 10.68 -8.83 -15.12
C TRP A 81 9.21 -8.44 -14.85
N LEU A 82 8.95 -7.20 -14.41
CA LEU A 82 7.59 -6.74 -14.14
C LEU A 82 6.89 -6.27 -15.42
N ALA A 83 7.62 -5.87 -16.46
CA ALA A 83 7.08 -5.25 -17.67
C ALA A 83 5.95 -6.06 -18.33
N ALA A 84 6.08 -7.39 -18.39
CA ALA A 84 5.06 -8.27 -18.96
C ALA A 84 3.76 -8.37 -18.13
N LEU A 85 3.83 -8.03 -16.84
CA LEU A 85 2.72 -8.11 -15.89
C LEU A 85 2.13 -6.75 -15.54
N GLN A 86 2.82 -5.64 -15.84
CA GLN A 86 2.44 -4.29 -15.42
C GLN A 86 1.00 -3.94 -15.80
N ASP A 87 0.60 -4.12 -17.05
CA ASP A 87 -0.76 -3.73 -17.47
C ASP A 87 -1.86 -4.52 -16.76
N LYS A 88 -1.63 -5.82 -16.54
CA LYS A 88 -2.55 -6.68 -15.78
C LYS A 88 -2.63 -6.27 -14.32
N VAL A 89 -1.49 -6.03 -13.69
CA VAL A 89 -1.36 -5.60 -12.29
C VAL A 89 -2.04 -4.26 -12.08
N ILE A 90 -1.79 -3.28 -12.97
CA ILE A 90 -2.39 -1.95 -12.89
C ILE A 90 -3.90 -2.03 -13.01
N SER A 91 -4.44 -2.76 -14.00
CA SER A 91 -5.90 -2.93 -14.16
C SER A 91 -6.53 -3.52 -12.90
N ALA A 92 -5.97 -4.63 -12.39
CA ALA A 92 -6.52 -5.30 -11.20
C ALA A 92 -6.51 -4.38 -9.96
N CYS A 93 -5.46 -3.57 -9.80
CA CYS A 93 -5.36 -2.64 -8.67
C CYS A 93 -6.29 -1.43 -8.80
N LEU A 94 -6.51 -0.91 -10.02
CA LEU A 94 -7.50 0.13 -10.26
C LEU A 94 -8.91 -0.37 -9.99
N ASP A 95 -9.23 -1.61 -10.37
CA ASP A 95 -10.53 -2.23 -10.10
C ASP A 95 -10.74 -2.45 -8.59
N GLU A 96 -9.73 -2.92 -7.85
CA GLU A 96 -9.80 -3.04 -6.39
C GLU A 96 -10.03 -1.67 -5.72
N ALA A 97 -9.41 -0.62 -6.25
CA ALA A 97 -9.56 0.74 -5.75
C ALA A 97 -10.97 1.30 -5.97
N LYS A 98 -11.50 1.18 -7.20
CA LYS A 98 -12.86 1.59 -7.55
C LYS A 98 -13.89 0.88 -6.68
N ASN A 99 -13.72 -0.43 -6.48
CA ASN A 99 -14.59 -1.20 -5.59
C ASN A 99 -14.49 -0.73 -4.14
N ALA A 100 -13.31 -0.37 -3.65
CA ALA A 100 -13.15 0.14 -2.30
C ALA A 100 -13.81 1.51 -2.11
N THR A 101 -13.73 2.39 -3.11
CA THR A 101 -14.43 3.69 -3.09
C THR A 101 -15.94 3.52 -3.15
N ALA A 102 -16.45 2.62 -4.00
CA ALA A 102 -17.89 2.37 -4.11
C ALA A 102 -18.50 1.81 -2.83
N ASN A 103 -17.74 1.04 -2.05
CA ASN A 103 -18.15 0.49 -0.76
C ASN A 103 -17.74 1.36 0.43
N HIS A 104 -17.19 2.56 0.18
CA HIS A 104 -16.81 3.48 1.25
C HIS A 104 -18.05 4.18 1.79
N ASP A 105 -18.17 4.21 3.12
CA ASP A 105 -19.24 4.96 3.78
C ASP A 105 -18.97 6.47 3.65
N ALA A 106 -19.66 7.10 2.70
CA ALA A 106 -19.55 8.54 2.46
C ALA A 106 -20.18 9.40 3.58
N SER A 107 -20.87 8.79 4.57
CA SER A 107 -21.46 9.53 5.70
C SER A 107 -20.41 10.01 6.70
N ASP A 108 -19.22 9.38 6.73
CA ASP A 108 -18.08 9.84 7.50
C ASP A 108 -17.29 10.89 6.71
N SER A 109 -17.80 12.12 6.70
CA SER A 109 -17.15 13.27 6.02
C SER A 109 -15.71 13.55 6.47
N ALA A 110 -15.25 12.92 7.56
CA ALA A 110 -13.87 13.01 8.05
C ALA A 110 -12.95 11.91 7.46
N SER A 111 -13.48 10.91 6.74
CA SER A 111 -12.67 9.85 6.14
C SER A 111 -12.37 10.13 4.66
N CYS A 112 -11.08 10.20 4.37
CA CYS A 112 -10.55 10.33 3.01
C CYS A 112 -10.81 9.07 2.17
N ASN A 113 -10.85 9.23 0.85
CA ASN A 113 -11.13 8.18 -0.11
C ASN A 113 -10.13 7.01 0.03
N PRO A 114 -10.59 5.76 0.20
CA PRO A 114 -9.71 4.61 0.40
C PRO A 114 -8.99 4.15 -0.87
N ALA A 115 -9.30 4.69 -2.04
CA ALA A 115 -8.70 4.28 -3.31
C ALA A 115 -7.17 4.27 -3.26
N GLY A 116 -6.55 5.36 -2.81
CA GLY A 116 -5.09 5.51 -2.81
C GLY A 116 -4.38 4.44 -1.97
N ILE A 117 -4.84 4.19 -0.74
CA ILE A 117 -4.25 3.15 0.13
C ILE A 117 -4.48 1.75 -0.45
N LYS A 118 -5.64 1.50 -1.07
CA LYS A 118 -5.96 0.20 -1.68
C LYS A 118 -5.11 -0.09 -2.91
N ILE A 119 -4.88 0.90 -3.76
CA ILE A 119 -3.93 0.81 -4.87
C ILE A 119 -2.53 0.47 -4.35
N ALA A 120 -2.04 1.20 -3.35
CA ALA A 120 -0.71 0.99 -2.81
C ALA A 120 -0.53 -0.44 -2.25
N HIS A 121 -1.52 -0.93 -1.50
CA HIS A 121 -1.52 -2.31 -1.00
C HIS A 121 -1.63 -3.35 -2.11
N CYS A 122 -2.48 -3.12 -3.11
CA CYS A 122 -2.61 -4.02 -4.25
C CYS A 122 -1.30 -4.12 -5.04
N LEU A 123 -0.68 -2.98 -5.41
CA LEU A 123 0.60 -2.98 -6.12
C LEU A 123 1.67 -3.72 -5.33
N HIS A 124 1.79 -3.44 -4.03
CA HIS A 124 2.74 -4.14 -3.18
C HIS A 124 2.51 -5.65 -3.20
N ARG A 125 1.25 -6.09 -3.03
CA ARG A 125 0.88 -7.50 -3.06
C ARG A 125 1.25 -8.15 -4.39
N GLU A 126 0.82 -7.58 -5.50
CA GLU A 126 1.06 -8.15 -6.83
C GLU A 126 2.55 -8.23 -7.15
N ILE A 127 3.33 -7.19 -6.81
CA ILE A 127 4.78 -7.17 -7.02
C ILE A 127 5.46 -8.27 -6.18
N GLN A 128 5.09 -8.44 -4.92
CA GLN A 128 5.69 -9.46 -4.05
C GLN A 128 5.32 -10.90 -4.48
N LEU A 129 4.09 -11.10 -4.97
CA LEU A 129 3.63 -12.41 -5.43
C LEU A 129 4.21 -12.83 -6.78
N ASN A 130 4.59 -11.87 -7.62
CA ASN A 130 5.18 -12.12 -8.93
C ASN A 130 6.71 -11.89 -8.96
N CYS A 131 7.33 -11.59 -7.81
CA CYS A 131 8.77 -11.40 -7.70
C CYS A 131 9.50 -12.71 -8.04
N PRO A 132 10.37 -12.73 -9.06
CA PRO A 132 11.04 -13.95 -9.50
C PRO A 132 12.15 -14.37 -8.53
N ALA A 133 12.49 -15.65 -8.54
CA ALA A 133 13.38 -16.26 -7.54
C ALA A 133 14.80 -15.67 -7.52
N ASP A 134 15.29 -15.19 -8.67
CA ASP A 134 16.58 -14.50 -8.82
C ASP A 134 16.65 -13.15 -8.09
N GLN A 135 15.50 -12.53 -7.79
CA GLN A 135 15.41 -11.28 -7.05
C GLN A 135 15.22 -11.51 -5.54
N ILE A 136 14.98 -12.75 -5.11
CA ILE A 136 14.71 -13.10 -3.71
C ILE A 136 16.04 -13.25 -2.97
N LYS A 137 16.25 -12.41 -1.95
CA LYS A 137 17.45 -12.46 -1.09
C LYS A 137 17.33 -13.43 0.09
N ASP A 138 16.11 -13.61 0.59
CA ASP A 138 15.80 -14.50 1.71
C ASP A 138 14.53 -15.27 1.35
N GLU A 139 14.72 -16.50 0.92
CA GLU A 139 13.66 -17.39 0.44
C GLU A 139 12.65 -17.72 1.55
N LYS A 140 13.13 -17.99 2.76
CA LYS A 140 12.27 -18.36 3.90
C LYS A 140 11.39 -17.19 4.32
N SER A 141 11.95 -15.98 4.41
CA SER A 141 11.18 -14.78 4.74
C SER A 141 10.22 -14.38 3.61
N CYS A 142 10.65 -14.53 2.36
CA CYS A 142 9.81 -14.22 1.19
C CYS A 142 8.62 -15.18 1.08
N ALA A 143 8.83 -16.49 1.25
CA ALA A 143 7.76 -17.49 1.24
C ALA A 143 6.69 -17.18 2.30
N ARG A 144 7.12 -16.86 3.53
CA ARG A 144 6.22 -16.45 4.62
C ARG A 144 5.43 -15.18 4.30
N LEU A 145 6.06 -14.21 3.62
CA LEU A 145 5.36 -12.99 3.17
C LEU A 145 4.33 -13.31 2.09
N GLN A 146 4.72 -14.08 1.08
CA GLN A 146 3.83 -14.47 -0.03
C GLN A 146 2.62 -15.26 0.46
N GLU A 147 2.80 -16.15 1.43
CA GLU A 147 1.69 -16.88 2.07
C GLU A 147 0.68 -15.93 2.74
N ARG A 148 1.17 -14.96 3.53
CA ARG A 148 0.31 -13.94 4.17
C ARG A 148 -0.43 -13.08 3.13
N LEU A 149 0.27 -12.68 2.08
CA LEU A 149 -0.30 -11.89 0.99
C LEU A 149 -1.40 -12.64 0.22
N LYS A 150 -1.24 -13.94 -0.01
CA LYS A 150 -2.26 -14.80 -0.64
C LYS A 150 -3.52 -14.91 0.22
N ARG A 151 -3.36 -14.99 1.55
CA ARG A 151 -4.48 -15.03 2.51
C ARG A 151 -5.17 -13.68 2.70
N ARG A 152 -4.58 -12.58 2.19
CA ARG A 152 -5.00 -11.19 2.44
C ARG A 152 -4.95 -10.79 3.92
N ASP A 153 -4.12 -11.49 4.71
CA ASP A 153 -3.96 -11.28 6.14
C ASP A 153 -2.74 -10.40 6.45
N PHE A 154 -2.97 -9.08 6.51
CA PHE A 154 -1.93 -8.10 6.86
C PHE A 154 -1.80 -7.84 8.37
N PHE A 155 -2.79 -8.28 9.17
CA PHE A 155 -2.92 -7.94 10.59
C PHE A 155 -2.72 -9.10 11.55
N HIS A 156 -2.53 -10.32 11.07
CA HIS A 156 -2.11 -11.40 11.96
C HIS A 156 -0.66 -11.15 12.40
N PRO A 157 -0.37 -11.21 13.72
CA PRO A 157 1.00 -11.13 14.20
C PRO A 157 1.85 -12.19 13.47
N PRO A 158 3.15 -11.95 13.25
CA PRO A 158 4.01 -12.97 12.69
C PRO A 158 3.83 -14.25 13.51
N PRO A 159 3.69 -15.42 12.86
CA PRO A 159 3.58 -16.66 13.61
C PRO A 159 4.78 -16.76 14.55
N PRO A 160 4.58 -17.25 15.79
CA PRO A 160 5.64 -17.30 16.78
C PRO A 160 6.87 -18.04 16.21
N PRO A 161 8.10 -17.64 16.59
CA PRO A 161 9.30 -18.39 16.21
C PRO A 161 9.11 -19.87 16.56
N GLY A 162 9.20 -20.76 15.56
CA GLY A 162 8.99 -22.21 15.74
C GLY A 162 7.70 -22.79 15.17
N ALA A 163 6.72 -21.99 14.74
CA ALA A 163 5.45 -22.51 14.20
C ALA A 163 5.56 -23.26 12.85
N PHE A 164 6.74 -23.31 12.25
CA PHE A 164 7.05 -24.07 11.03
C PHE A 164 8.24 -25.00 11.23
N ASP A 165 8.67 -25.21 12.47
CA ASP A 165 9.69 -26.19 12.84
C ASP A 165 8.97 -27.44 13.39
N GLU A 166 7.96 -27.92 12.66
CA GLU A 166 7.46 -29.28 12.87
C GLU A 166 8.39 -30.21 12.06
N PRO A 167 9.09 -31.15 12.72
CA PRO A 167 9.91 -32.11 11.99
C PRO A 167 8.97 -33.05 11.22
N ASP A 168 9.22 -33.17 9.91
CA ASP A 168 8.75 -34.32 9.13
C ASP A 168 9.10 -35.60 9.90
N ASN A 169 8.08 -36.37 10.24
CA ASN A 169 8.19 -37.74 10.75
C ASN A 169 7.34 -38.65 9.87
#